data_AF-F8IGS7-F1
#
_entry.id   AF-F8IGS7-F1
#
_cell.length_a   1.000
_cell.length_b   1.000
_cell.length_c   1.000
_cell.angle_alpha   90.00
_cell.angle_beta   90.00
_cell.angle_gamma   90.00
#
_symmetry.space_group_name_H-M   'P 1'
#
loop_
_entity.id
_entity.type
_entity.pdbx_description
1 polymer ?
#
loop_
_entity_poly.entity_id
_entity_poly.type
_entity_poly.pdbx_seq_one_letter_code
_entity_poly.pdbx_strand_id
1 'polypeptide(L)'
;MLDIRDGAAGFLPLWMNLLWLSEHPCDFAILEERLMRSFGEFMREMVPRLLEAWDEKLAAERDRNEWELIQRKPRTVVSTLGEITYRRRYYRNRKTGERRFLLDEVAGFEPRRRLSGKLRDQAVALALDVSYRRAAEILQTWVPDISAMAIWQEVQRLGGRSASERSWSGRRCSNKETLREGDAKPRHSSWKRMACMSEGAGRKRASHTSN
;
A
#
# COMPACT_ATOMS: atom_id res chain seq x y z
N MET A 1 21.89 -13.40 -1.76
CA MET A 1 22.23 -13.30 -3.20
C MET A 1 21.38 -14.37 -3.89
N LEU A 2 20.72 -14.09 -5.01
CA LEU A 2 19.94 -15.14 -5.70
C LEU A 2 20.91 -16.22 -6.20
N ASP A 3 20.82 -17.44 -5.69
CA ASP A 3 21.67 -18.53 -6.15
C ASP A 3 21.29 -18.90 -7.59
N ILE A 4 22.28 -19.06 -8.45
CA ILE A 4 22.10 -19.50 -9.84
C ILE A 4 21.42 -20.87 -9.89
N ARG A 5 21.69 -21.74 -8.89
CA ARG A 5 21.03 -23.04 -8.74
C ARG A 5 19.54 -22.91 -8.45
N ASP A 6 19.15 -21.97 -7.59
CA ASP A 6 17.75 -21.70 -7.24
C ASP A 6 17.00 -21.01 -8.40
N GLY A 7 17.67 -20.12 -9.13
CA GLY A 7 17.13 -19.52 -10.35
C GLY A 7 16.88 -20.56 -11.44
N ALA A 8 17.86 -21.44 -11.68
CA ALA A 8 17.74 -22.53 -12.65
C ALA A 8 16.68 -23.56 -12.24
N ALA A 9 16.55 -23.88 -10.94
CA ALA A 9 15.58 -24.86 -10.44
C ALA A 9 14.12 -24.45 -10.73
N GLY A 10 13.77 -23.17 -10.54
CA GLY A 10 12.42 -22.68 -10.88
C GLY A 10 12.25 -22.40 -12.39
N PHE A 11 13.31 -22.00 -13.08
CA PHE A 11 13.25 -21.70 -14.52
C PHE A 11 13.17 -22.96 -15.40
N LEU A 12 13.83 -24.06 -15.02
CA LEU A 12 13.91 -25.27 -15.84
C LEU A 12 12.52 -25.90 -16.11
N PRO A 13 11.60 -26.06 -15.15
CA PRO A 13 10.24 -26.56 -15.42
C PRO A 13 9.44 -25.63 -16.36
N LEU A 14 9.55 -24.31 -16.16
CA LEU A 14 8.92 -23.30 -17.03
C LEU A 14 9.46 -23.43 -18.47
N TRP A 15 10.78 -23.51 -18.62
CA TRP A 15 11.45 -23.63 -19.93
C TRP A 15 11.14 -24.96 -20.62
N MET A 16 11.12 -26.07 -19.89
CA MET A 16 10.70 -27.38 -20.41
C MET A 16 9.25 -27.38 -20.89
N ASN A 17 8.33 -26.73 -20.15
CA ASN A 17 6.94 -26.60 -20.60
C ASN A 17 6.83 -25.71 -21.85
N LEU A 18 7.58 -24.60 -21.90
CA LEU A 18 7.64 -23.72 -23.09
C LEU A 18 8.14 -24.47 -24.33
N LEU A 19 9.21 -25.26 -24.19
CA LEU A 19 9.78 -26.07 -25.26
C LEU A 19 8.77 -27.13 -25.74
N TRP A 20 8.15 -27.86 -24.80
CA TRP A 20 7.11 -28.84 -25.11
C TRP A 20 5.92 -28.20 -25.85
N LEU A 21 5.46 -27.03 -25.41
CA LEU A 21 4.37 -26.28 -26.07
C LEU A 21 4.75 -25.81 -27.49
N SER A 22 6.03 -25.56 -27.76
CA SER A 22 6.50 -25.16 -29.09
C SER A 22 6.49 -26.31 -30.10
N GLU A 23 6.64 -27.55 -29.64
CA GLU A 23 6.59 -28.76 -30.47
C GLU A 23 5.17 -29.36 -30.59
N HIS A 24 4.28 -29.04 -29.65
CA HIS A 24 2.92 -29.56 -29.57
C HIS A 24 1.86 -28.46 -29.75
N PRO A 25 1.46 -28.14 -31.01
CA PRO A 25 0.40 -27.19 -31.27
C PRO A 25 -0.92 -27.66 -30.63
N CYS A 26 -1.52 -26.77 -29.85
CA CYS A 26 -2.79 -26.98 -29.16
C CYS A 26 -3.70 -25.77 -29.35
N ASP A 27 -4.97 -25.91 -29.00
CA ASP A 27 -5.91 -24.78 -29.01
C ASP A 27 -5.45 -23.65 -28.08
N PHE A 28 -5.74 -22.40 -28.44
CA PHE A 28 -5.25 -21.22 -27.74
C PHE A 28 -5.69 -21.19 -26.27
N ALA A 29 -6.91 -21.67 -25.95
CA ALA A 29 -7.38 -21.78 -24.57
C ALA A 29 -6.52 -22.74 -23.73
N ILE A 30 -6.07 -23.86 -24.31
CA ILE A 30 -5.21 -24.85 -23.63
C ILE A 30 -3.78 -24.29 -23.48
N LEU A 31 -3.29 -23.56 -24.50
CA LEU A 31 -2.01 -22.87 -24.45
C LEU A 31 -1.99 -21.82 -23.31
N GLU A 32 -3.02 -20.96 -23.25
CA GLU A 32 -3.16 -19.93 -22.23
C GLU A 32 -3.21 -20.52 -20.81
N GLU A 33 -4.05 -21.54 -20.59
CA GLU A 33 -4.17 -22.17 -19.26
C GLU A 33 -2.82 -22.77 -18.80
N ARG A 34 -2.11 -23.47 -19.70
CA ARG A 34 -0.81 -24.08 -19.40
C ARG A 34 0.27 -23.03 -19.10
N LEU A 35 0.35 -21.97 -19.91
CA LEU A 35 1.28 -20.88 -19.69
C LEU A 35 0.99 -20.17 -18.37
N MET A 36 -0.26 -19.79 -18.11
CA MET A 36 -0.65 -19.10 -16.87
C MET A 36 -0.37 -19.95 -15.63
N ARG A 37 -0.57 -21.27 -15.70
CA ARG A 37 -0.24 -22.21 -14.62
C ARG A 37 1.28 -22.22 -14.33
N SER A 38 2.12 -22.44 -15.35
CA SER A 38 3.57 -22.53 -15.13
C SER A 38 4.23 -21.19 -14.81
N PHE A 39 3.74 -20.07 -15.36
CA PHE A 39 4.16 -18.74 -14.90
C PHE A 39 3.72 -18.50 -13.45
N GLY A 40 2.53 -18.95 -13.05
CA GLY A 40 2.05 -18.89 -11.66
C GLY A 40 2.97 -19.67 -10.70
N GLU A 41 3.35 -20.89 -11.05
CA GLU A 41 4.29 -21.74 -10.28
C GLU A 41 5.67 -21.07 -10.16
N PHE A 42 6.26 -20.65 -11.28
CA PHE A 42 7.53 -19.93 -11.32
C PHE A 42 7.51 -18.67 -10.44
N MET A 43 6.45 -17.85 -10.53
CA MET A 43 6.34 -16.62 -9.76
C MET A 43 6.14 -16.88 -8.25
N ARG A 44 5.44 -17.95 -7.87
CA ARG A 44 5.32 -18.37 -6.45
C ARG A 44 6.65 -18.78 -5.85
N GLU A 45 7.56 -19.33 -6.63
CA GLU A 45 8.90 -19.71 -6.19
C GLU A 45 9.89 -18.52 -6.20
N MET A 46 9.83 -17.69 -7.25
CA MET A 46 10.76 -16.56 -7.43
C MET A 46 10.47 -15.35 -6.54
N VAL A 47 9.21 -14.98 -6.33
CA VAL A 47 8.87 -13.75 -5.58
C VAL A 47 9.29 -13.80 -4.10
N PRO A 48 9.14 -14.91 -3.34
CA PRO A 48 9.74 -15.05 -2.01
C PRO A 48 11.25 -14.82 -2.03
N ARG A 49 11.98 -15.43 -2.97
CA ARG A 49 13.45 -15.30 -3.10
C ARG A 49 13.87 -13.87 -3.39
N LEU A 50 13.13 -13.15 -4.26
CA LEU A 50 13.36 -11.75 -4.55
C LEU A 50 13.15 -10.85 -3.31
N LEU A 51 12.06 -11.09 -2.56
CA LEU A 51 11.78 -10.37 -1.31
C LEU A 51 12.84 -10.63 -0.23
N GLU A 52 13.34 -11.87 -0.11
CA GLU A 52 14.42 -12.22 0.82
C GLU A 52 15.77 -11.63 0.39
N ALA A 53 16.05 -11.54 -0.92
CA ALA A 53 17.21 -10.83 -1.45
C ALA A 53 17.13 -9.31 -1.18
N TRP A 54 15.95 -8.71 -1.26
CA TRP A 54 15.72 -7.31 -0.86
C TRP A 54 15.92 -7.12 0.65
N ASP A 55 15.40 -8.02 1.50
CA ASP A 55 15.65 -7.98 2.96
C ASP A 55 17.14 -8.12 3.30
N GLU A 56 17.90 -8.91 2.54
CA GLU A 56 19.36 -9.01 2.67
C GLU A 56 20.09 -7.73 2.26
N LYS A 57 19.73 -7.13 1.11
CA LYS A 57 20.28 -5.84 0.70
C LYS A 57 20.02 -4.75 1.75
N LEU A 58 18.78 -4.63 2.23
CA LEU A 58 18.41 -3.70 3.29
C LEU A 58 19.13 -4.00 4.62
N ALA A 59 19.42 -5.27 4.92
CA ALA A 59 20.19 -5.65 6.10
C ALA A 59 21.68 -5.30 6.01
N ALA A 60 22.22 -5.17 4.80
CA ALA A 60 23.59 -4.76 4.53
C ALA A 60 23.74 -3.22 4.52
N GLU A 61 22.79 -2.51 3.89
CA GLU A 61 22.80 -1.04 3.72
C GLU A 61 22.38 -0.26 4.97
N ARG A 62 21.70 -0.90 5.95
CA ARG A 62 21.24 -0.22 7.18
C ARG A 62 22.38 0.30 8.06
N ASP A 63 22.15 1.42 8.73
CA ASP A 63 22.95 1.81 9.89
C ASP A 63 22.77 0.80 11.04
N ARG A 64 23.85 0.10 11.38
CA ARG A 64 23.92 -0.89 12.46
C ARG A 64 23.96 -0.24 13.85
N ASN A 65 24.28 1.04 13.95
CA ASN A 65 24.33 1.78 15.20
C ASN A 65 22.93 2.24 15.62
N GLU A 66 22.11 2.66 14.65
CA GLU A 66 20.71 3.02 14.90
C GLU A 66 19.79 1.79 14.99
N TRP A 67 19.87 0.86 14.02
CA TRP A 67 18.93 -0.25 13.93
C TRP A 67 19.56 -1.55 14.43
N GLU A 68 18.91 -2.15 15.43
CA GLU A 68 19.24 -3.46 15.97
C GLU A 68 18.36 -4.54 15.32
N LEU A 69 18.95 -5.68 14.98
CA LEU A 69 18.21 -6.85 14.49
C LEU A 69 17.74 -7.67 15.70
N ILE A 70 16.43 -7.80 15.88
CA ILE A 70 15.87 -8.63 16.98
C ILE A 70 15.73 -10.09 16.54
N GLN A 71 15.04 -10.33 15.42
CA GLN A 71 14.61 -11.67 15.02
C GLN A 71 14.20 -11.71 13.54
N ARG A 72 14.09 -12.90 12.97
CA ARG A 72 13.42 -13.11 11.67
C ARG A 72 11.99 -13.60 11.93
N LYS A 73 11.02 -13.11 11.16
CA LYS A 73 9.62 -13.56 11.20
C LYS A 73 9.13 -13.93 9.80
N PRO A 74 8.42 -15.04 9.64
CA PRO A 74 7.68 -15.30 8.40
C PRO A 74 6.49 -14.34 8.28
N ARG A 75 6.12 -13.99 7.05
CA ARG A 75 4.79 -13.46 6.70
C ARG A 75 4.30 -14.17 5.46
N THR A 76 3.01 -14.41 5.45
CA THR A 76 2.29 -14.91 4.30
C THR A 76 1.42 -13.77 3.75
N VAL A 77 1.53 -13.51 2.45
CA VAL A 77 0.76 -12.50 1.71
C VAL A 77 0.04 -13.19 0.56
N VAL A 78 -1.27 -12.99 0.47
CA VAL A 78 -2.06 -13.40 -0.69
C VAL A 78 -2.05 -12.26 -1.70
N SER A 79 -1.65 -12.57 -2.93
CA SER A 79 -1.55 -11.64 -4.04
C SER A 79 -2.13 -12.28 -5.31
N THR A 80 -2.22 -11.52 -6.40
CA THR A 80 -2.70 -12.02 -7.72
C THR A 80 -1.90 -13.22 -8.24
N LEU A 81 -0.67 -13.43 -7.75
CA LEU A 81 0.20 -14.56 -8.11
C LEU A 81 -0.05 -15.83 -7.26
N GLY A 82 -0.88 -15.73 -6.23
CA GLY A 82 -1.09 -16.79 -5.23
C GLY A 82 -0.72 -16.36 -3.82
N GLU A 83 -0.66 -17.35 -2.92
CA GLU A 83 -0.16 -17.16 -1.57
C GLU A 83 1.37 -17.27 -1.54
N ILE A 84 2.02 -16.24 -1.00
CA ILE A 84 3.48 -16.04 -1.00
C ILE A 84 3.94 -15.97 0.45
N THR A 85 4.72 -16.94 0.89
CA THR A 85 5.33 -16.95 2.24
C THR A 85 6.82 -16.67 2.14
N TYR A 86 7.29 -15.66 2.89
CA TYR A 86 8.69 -15.25 2.93
C TYR A 86 9.12 -14.86 4.35
N ARG A 87 10.42 -14.90 4.62
CA ARG A 87 11.02 -14.49 5.91
C ARG A 87 11.55 -13.07 5.80
N ARG A 88 11.27 -12.24 6.82
CA ARG A 88 11.84 -10.89 6.93
C ARG A 88 12.47 -10.63 8.29
N ARG A 89 13.35 -9.64 8.35
CA ARG A 89 14.03 -9.21 9.58
C ARG A 89 13.19 -8.15 10.33
N TYR A 90 13.09 -8.30 11.65
CA TYR A 90 12.43 -7.37 12.56
C TYR A 90 13.46 -6.50 13.27
N TYR A 91 13.32 -5.18 13.15
CA TYR A 91 14.28 -4.22 13.65
C TYR A 91 13.74 -3.37 14.79
N ARG A 92 14.64 -2.91 15.65
CA ARG A 92 14.37 -1.90 16.69
C ARG A 92 15.37 -0.76 16.60
N ASN A 93 14.89 0.46 16.68
CA ASN A 93 15.74 1.64 16.83
C ASN A 93 16.30 1.67 18.27
N ARG A 94 17.62 1.78 18.40
CA ARG A 94 18.29 1.85 19.71
C ARG A 94 18.05 3.16 20.45
N LYS A 95 17.79 4.26 19.72
CA LYS A 95 17.56 5.61 20.28
C LYS A 95 16.10 5.84 20.63
N THR A 96 15.18 5.58 19.70
CA THR A 96 13.73 5.86 19.89
C THR A 96 12.95 4.68 20.46
N GLY A 97 13.51 3.47 20.45
CA GLY A 97 12.81 2.23 20.83
C GLY A 97 11.77 1.75 19.81
N GLU A 98 11.53 2.51 18.73
CA GLU A 98 10.60 2.18 17.64
C GLU A 98 10.94 0.83 17.01
N ARG A 99 9.93 0.09 16.56
CA ARG A 99 10.12 -1.24 15.96
C ARG A 99 9.43 -1.34 14.60
N ARG A 100 10.20 -1.69 13.56
CA ARG A 100 9.72 -1.64 12.17
C ARG A 100 10.27 -2.78 11.30
N PHE A 101 9.74 -2.90 10.09
CA PHE A 101 10.07 -3.94 9.13
C PHE A 101 10.50 -3.25 7.83
N LEU A 102 11.80 -3.06 7.63
CA LEU A 102 12.33 -2.29 6.49
C LEU A 102 11.83 -2.81 5.12
N LEU A 103 11.72 -4.13 4.95
CA LEU A 103 11.16 -4.73 3.75
C LEU A 103 9.67 -4.37 3.53
N ASP A 104 8.85 -4.36 4.61
CA ASP A 104 7.42 -4.04 4.48
C ASP A 104 7.22 -2.56 4.09
N GLU A 105 8.10 -1.65 4.52
CA GLU A 105 8.08 -0.24 4.12
C GLU A 105 8.46 -0.06 2.64
N VAL A 106 9.57 -0.66 2.20
CA VAL A 106 10.04 -0.55 0.79
C VAL A 106 9.06 -1.23 -0.18
N ALA A 107 8.47 -2.36 0.20
CA ALA A 107 7.48 -3.06 -0.63
C ALA A 107 6.04 -2.51 -0.51
N GLY A 108 5.81 -1.46 0.29
CA GLY A 108 4.48 -0.87 0.49
C GLY A 108 3.47 -1.80 1.19
N PHE A 109 3.93 -2.81 1.92
CA PHE A 109 3.08 -3.77 2.60
C PHE A 109 2.50 -3.20 3.90
N GLU A 110 1.27 -2.70 3.84
CA GLU A 110 0.50 -2.29 5.03
C GLU A 110 0.63 -3.29 6.22
N PRO A 111 0.89 -2.81 7.46
CA PRO A 111 1.03 -3.67 8.63
C PRO A 111 -0.20 -4.54 8.89
N ARG A 112 0.03 -5.80 9.28
CA ARG A 112 -1.00 -6.81 9.62
C ARG A 112 -2.00 -7.16 8.51
N ARG A 113 -1.78 -6.74 7.25
CA ARG A 113 -2.63 -7.13 6.10
C ARG A 113 -2.16 -8.45 5.48
N ARG A 114 -3.08 -9.40 5.23
CA ARG A 114 -2.81 -10.63 4.43
C ARG A 114 -2.91 -10.36 2.93
N LEU A 115 -3.84 -9.51 2.47
CA LEU A 115 -4.03 -9.20 1.06
C LEU A 115 -3.02 -8.14 0.56
N SER A 116 -2.42 -8.36 -0.63
CA SER A 116 -1.60 -7.38 -1.34
C SER A 116 -2.42 -6.16 -1.79
N GLY A 117 -1.77 -5.01 -2.02
CA GLY A 117 -2.46 -3.76 -2.40
C GLY A 117 -3.41 -3.93 -3.58
N LYS A 118 -2.85 -4.33 -4.73
CA LYS A 118 -3.59 -4.57 -5.97
C LYS A 118 -4.78 -5.52 -5.80
N LEU A 119 -4.62 -6.59 -5.01
CA LEU A 119 -5.69 -7.55 -4.76
C LEU A 119 -6.82 -6.97 -3.91
N ARG A 120 -6.51 -6.09 -2.94
CA ARG A 120 -7.54 -5.35 -2.18
C ARG A 120 -8.32 -4.41 -3.10
N ASP A 121 -7.62 -3.69 -3.99
CA ASP A 121 -8.25 -2.73 -4.88
C ASP A 121 -9.21 -3.43 -5.85
N GLN A 122 -8.79 -4.58 -6.41
CA GLN A 122 -9.65 -5.46 -7.23
C GLN A 122 -10.84 -6.01 -6.43
N ALA A 123 -10.63 -6.46 -5.19
CA ALA A 123 -11.69 -7.00 -4.35
C ALA A 123 -12.73 -5.95 -3.92
N VAL A 124 -12.28 -4.73 -3.65
CA VAL A 124 -13.15 -3.58 -3.34
C VAL A 124 -13.95 -3.19 -4.58
N ALA A 125 -13.32 -3.10 -5.76
CA ALA A 125 -14.02 -2.80 -7.01
C ALA A 125 -15.14 -3.82 -7.29
N LEU A 126 -14.83 -5.13 -7.25
CA LEU A 126 -15.84 -6.19 -7.43
C LEU A 126 -16.97 -6.12 -6.39
N ALA A 127 -16.67 -5.71 -5.15
CA ALA A 127 -17.67 -5.58 -4.09
C ALA A 127 -18.61 -4.36 -4.25
N LEU A 128 -18.37 -3.46 -5.22
CA LEU A 128 -19.32 -2.42 -5.61
C LEU A 128 -20.39 -2.96 -6.56
N ASP A 129 -20.01 -3.89 -7.45
CA ASP A 129 -20.87 -4.41 -8.51
C ASP A 129 -21.60 -5.70 -8.13
N VAL A 130 -20.98 -6.55 -7.29
CA VAL A 130 -21.54 -7.86 -6.88
C VAL A 130 -21.45 -8.09 -5.36
N SER A 131 -22.25 -9.04 -4.85
CA SER A 131 -22.21 -9.40 -3.43
C SER A 131 -20.83 -9.91 -3.00
N TYR A 132 -20.44 -9.70 -1.74
CA TYR A 132 -19.14 -10.12 -1.21
C TYR A 132 -18.83 -11.61 -1.40
N ARG A 133 -19.85 -12.48 -1.39
CA ARG A 133 -19.71 -13.92 -1.70
C ARG A 133 -19.35 -14.12 -3.16
N ARG A 134 -20.09 -13.48 -4.07
CA ARG A 134 -19.82 -13.58 -5.51
C ARG A 134 -18.48 -12.95 -5.90
N ALA A 135 -18.08 -11.84 -5.28
CA ALA A 135 -16.75 -11.26 -5.45
C ALA A 135 -15.65 -12.24 -5.01
N ALA A 136 -15.84 -12.94 -3.89
CA ALA A 136 -14.89 -13.96 -3.42
C ALA A 136 -14.82 -15.16 -4.39
N GLU A 137 -15.95 -15.68 -4.87
CA GLU A 137 -16.00 -16.74 -5.90
C GLU A 137 -15.24 -16.34 -7.19
N ILE A 138 -15.47 -15.13 -7.69
CA ILE A 138 -14.81 -14.61 -8.90
C ILE A 138 -13.30 -14.44 -8.70
N LEU A 139 -12.86 -14.02 -7.52
CA LEU A 139 -11.43 -13.90 -7.23
C LEU A 139 -10.76 -15.27 -7.01
N GLN A 140 -11.49 -16.24 -6.45
CA GLN A 140 -11.01 -17.61 -6.23
C GLN A 140 -10.67 -18.36 -7.53
N THR A 141 -11.20 -17.94 -8.68
CA THR A 141 -10.81 -18.47 -10.00
C THR A 141 -9.31 -18.28 -10.30
N TRP A 142 -8.68 -17.24 -9.73
CA TRP A 142 -7.29 -16.86 -10.04
C TRP A 142 -6.38 -16.81 -8.79
N VAL A 143 -6.96 -16.66 -7.59
CA VAL A 143 -6.23 -16.44 -6.34
C VAL A 143 -6.80 -17.28 -5.18
N PRO A 144 -6.00 -18.14 -4.52
CA PRO A 144 -6.47 -18.98 -3.42
C PRO A 144 -6.89 -18.17 -2.18
N ASP A 145 -7.81 -18.74 -1.41
CA ASP A 145 -8.15 -18.36 -0.03
C ASP A 145 -8.55 -16.90 0.23
N ILE A 146 -9.40 -16.36 -0.65
CA ILE A 146 -10.10 -15.09 -0.41
C ILE A 146 -11.50 -15.37 0.12
N SER A 147 -11.78 -14.98 1.35
CA SER A 147 -13.13 -15.09 1.93
C SER A 147 -13.94 -13.80 1.72
N ALA A 148 -15.26 -13.93 1.60
CA ALA A 148 -16.17 -12.79 1.54
C ALA A 148 -16.00 -11.83 2.74
N MET A 149 -15.63 -12.37 3.91
CA MET A 149 -15.32 -11.60 5.12
C MET A 149 -14.06 -10.74 4.95
N ALA A 150 -13.01 -11.24 4.28
CA ALA A 150 -11.81 -10.47 4.01
C ALA A 150 -12.09 -9.27 3.07
N ILE A 151 -12.96 -9.47 2.07
CA ILE A 151 -13.42 -8.40 1.18
C ILE A 151 -14.23 -7.35 1.96
N TRP A 152 -15.21 -7.80 2.74
CA TRP A 152 -16.02 -6.91 3.59
C TRP A 152 -15.16 -6.09 4.56
N GLN A 153 -14.14 -6.70 5.20
CA GLN A 153 -13.21 -5.99 6.09
C GLN A 153 -12.44 -4.86 5.40
N GLU A 154 -12.04 -5.02 4.14
CA GLU A 154 -11.37 -3.94 3.39
C GLU A 154 -12.35 -2.85 2.95
N VAL A 155 -13.57 -3.22 2.51
CA VAL A 155 -14.62 -2.25 2.17
C VAL A 155 -15.03 -1.41 3.39
N GLN A 156 -15.28 -2.04 4.55
CA GLN A 156 -15.58 -1.33 5.80
C GLN A 156 -14.44 -0.40 6.22
N ARG A 157 -13.18 -0.80 6.01
CA ARG A 157 -12.02 0.03 6.31
C ARG A 157 -11.93 1.28 5.43
N LEU A 158 -12.19 1.14 4.12
CA LEU A 158 -12.21 2.26 3.20
C LEU A 158 -13.38 3.20 3.52
N GLY A 159 -14.57 2.66 3.80
CA GLY A 159 -15.71 3.44 4.29
C GLY A 159 -15.40 4.18 5.59
N GLY A 160 -14.76 3.52 6.56
CA GLY A 160 -14.32 4.11 7.83
C GLY A 160 -13.29 5.23 7.66
N ARG A 161 -12.32 5.06 6.75
CA ARG A 161 -11.38 6.13 6.35
C ARG A 161 -12.13 7.34 5.80
N SER A 162 -12.96 7.15 4.79
CA SER A 162 -13.74 8.23 4.16
C SER A 162 -14.73 8.91 5.11
N ALA A 163 -15.29 8.17 6.08
CA ALA A 163 -16.13 8.72 7.14
C ALA A 163 -15.30 9.54 8.15
N SER A 164 -14.11 9.05 8.53
CA SER A 164 -13.23 9.76 9.45
C SER A 164 -12.73 11.07 8.84
N GLU A 165 -12.34 11.08 7.56
CA GLU A 165 -11.94 12.25 6.79
C GLU A 165 -13.08 13.26 6.65
N ARG A 166 -14.30 12.79 6.32
CA ARG A 166 -15.50 13.64 6.31
C ARG A 166 -15.77 14.25 7.69
N SER A 167 -15.59 13.51 8.78
CA SER A 167 -15.75 14.03 10.15
C SER A 167 -14.64 15.00 10.58
N TRP A 168 -13.43 14.85 10.03
CA TRP A 168 -12.29 15.74 10.29
C TRP A 168 -12.44 17.05 9.53
N SER A 169 -12.86 16.98 8.26
CA SER A 169 -13.21 18.12 7.43
C SER A 169 -14.43 18.84 7.98
N GLY A 170 -15.48 18.11 8.39
CA GLY A 170 -16.67 18.64 9.05
C GLY A 170 -16.35 19.37 10.36
N ARG A 171 -15.53 18.77 11.25
CA ARG A 171 -15.04 19.46 12.46
C ARG A 171 -14.14 20.66 12.16
N ARG A 172 -13.36 20.62 11.09
CA ARG A 172 -12.54 21.75 10.65
C ARG A 172 -13.40 22.88 10.06
N CYS A 173 -14.58 22.60 9.51
CA CYS A 173 -15.57 23.60 9.14
C CYS A 173 -16.32 24.12 10.37
N SER A 174 -16.84 23.25 11.25
CA SER A 174 -17.59 23.69 12.45
C SER A 174 -16.72 24.54 13.39
N ASN A 175 -15.44 24.20 13.58
CA ASN A 175 -14.49 25.01 14.35
C ASN A 175 -14.10 26.33 13.66
N LYS A 176 -14.44 26.53 12.38
CA LYS A 176 -14.30 27.84 11.71
C LYS A 176 -15.57 28.69 11.81
N GLU A 177 -16.73 28.07 12.04
CA GLU A 177 -17.98 28.76 12.34
C GLU A 177 -18.06 29.18 13.82
N THR A 178 -17.69 28.31 14.77
CA THR A 178 -17.64 28.67 16.20
C THR A 178 -16.52 29.65 16.58
N LEU A 179 -15.60 29.96 15.65
CA LEU A 179 -14.64 31.08 15.76
C LEU A 179 -15.13 32.37 15.09
N ARG A 180 -16.42 32.46 14.71
CA ARG A 180 -17.06 33.68 14.18
C ARG A 180 -18.25 34.17 15.01
N GLU A 181 -18.83 33.31 15.84
CA GLU A 181 -19.89 33.68 16.80
C GLU A 181 -19.32 33.77 18.22
N GLY A 182 -18.52 34.82 18.47
CA GLY A 182 -17.94 35.11 19.79
C GLY A 182 -17.43 36.54 19.91
N ASP A 183 -16.76 37.07 18.88
CA ASP A 183 -16.13 38.40 18.90
C ASP A 183 -17.07 39.53 18.45
N ALA A 184 -18.26 39.59 19.07
CA ALA A 184 -19.15 40.76 18.98
C ALA A 184 -18.88 41.72 20.14
N LYS A 185 -17.82 42.54 20.03
CA LYS A 185 -17.59 43.70 20.93
C LYS A 185 -17.23 44.92 20.10
N PRO A 186 -18.00 46.01 20.20
CA PRO A 186 -17.48 47.14 20.98
C PRO A 186 -18.54 47.99 21.68
N ARG A 187 -18.19 48.50 22.88
CA ARG A 187 -18.57 49.87 23.30
C ARG A 187 -17.35 50.55 23.92
N HIS A 188 -17.11 51.78 23.43
CA HIS A 188 -16.36 52.93 23.98
C HIS A 188 -15.90 52.82 25.45
N SER A 189 -14.75 53.39 25.88
CA SER A 189 -13.79 54.32 25.24
C SER A 189 -12.59 54.56 26.18
N SER A 190 -11.36 54.77 25.67
CA SER A 190 -10.43 55.81 26.19
C SER A 190 -9.08 55.86 25.43
N TRP A 191 -8.74 57.05 24.91
CA TRP A 191 -7.41 57.68 24.79
C TRP A 191 -6.12 56.90 24.44
N LYS A 192 -5.71 57.09 23.18
CA LYS A 192 -4.41 57.67 22.72
C LYS A 192 -3.06 57.01 23.08
N ARG A 193 -2.37 56.70 21.96
CA ARG A 193 -1.00 57.11 21.52
C ARG A 193 0.13 56.07 21.53
N MET A 194 1.04 56.31 20.58
CA MET A 194 2.27 55.59 20.22
C MET A 194 2.03 54.25 19.50
N ALA A 195 2.61 53.95 18.34
CA ALA A 195 3.54 54.72 17.50
C ALA A 195 3.11 54.77 16.03
N CYS A 196 3.48 55.86 15.35
CA CYS A 196 3.42 56.01 13.90
C CYS A 196 4.86 56.03 13.37
N MET A 197 5.03 55.78 12.06
CA MET A 197 6.31 55.79 11.31
C MET A 197 7.19 54.57 11.63
N SER A 198 7.73 53.84 10.65
CA SER A 198 7.67 53.90 9.17
C SER A 198 7.73 52.47 8.60
N GLU A 199 7.60 52.16 7.30
CA GLU A 199 7.39 52.91 6.04
C GLU A 199 5.97 52.63 5.46
N GLY A 200 5.51 53.14 4.31
CA GLY A 200 6.13 54.05 3.33
C GLY A 200 6.13 53.50 1.89
N ALA A 201 5.07 53.77 1.11
CA ALA A 201 4.84 53.38 -0.30
C ALA A 201 4.78 51.86 -0.58
N GLY A 202 3.86 51.29 -1.37
CA GLY A 202 3.24 51.76 -2.62
C GLY A 202 3.66 50.74 -3.71
N ARG A 203 2.77 50.14 -4.52
CA ARG A 203 1.94 50.80 -5.55
C ARG A 203 0.90 49.82 -6.12
N LYS A 204 -0.28 50.36 -6.48
CA LYS A 204 -1.31 49.93 -7.48
C LYS A 204 -1.13 48.53 -8.14
N ARG A 205 -2.07 47.58 -8.04
CA ARG A 205 -3.48 47.57 -8.56
C ARG A 205 -3.60 47.52 -10.09
N ALA A 206 -3.79 46.31 -10.64
CA ALA A 206 -4.63 45.97 -11.80
C ALA A 206 -4.79 44.43 -11.79
N SER A 207 -5.95 43.82 -11.53
CA SER A 207 -7.13 43.67 -12.41
C SER A 207 -6.80 43.16 -13.82
N HIS A 208 -7.02 41.87 -14.06
CA HIS A 208 -7.56 41.38 -15.34
C HIS A 208 -8.55 40.25 -15.06
N THR A 209 -9.76 40.42 -15.58
CA THR A 209 -10.81 39.42 -15.66
C THR A 209 -10.49 38.38 -16.73
N SER A 210 -11.09 37.21 -16.55
CA SER A 210 -11.20 36.11 -17.50
C SER A 210 -11.38 36.53 -18.96
N ASN A 211 -10.71 35.77 -19.84
CA ASN A 211 -11.42 34.98 -20.85
C ASN A 211 -10.71 33.62 -20.97
#